data_AF-A0A133UX92-F1
#
_entry.id   AF-A0A133UX92-F1
#
_cell.length_a   1.000
_cell.length_b   1.000
_cell.length_c   1.000
_cell.angle_alpha   90.00
_cell.angle_beta   90.00
_cell.angle_gamma   90.00
#
_symmetry.space_group_name_H-M   'P 1'
#
loop_
_entity.id
_entity.type
_entity.pdbx_description
1 polymer ?
#
loop_
_entity_poly.entity_id
_entity_poly.type
_entity_poly.pdbx_seq_one_letter_code
_entity_poly.pdbx_strand_id
1 'polypeptide(L)'
;MYRDNPILTVSSLGVPVDDTDIVQASSFSIILKEELKSKGIPITDVHMPPELASTTIVVGVEDLYGNIAFQIGYIVSSHPAFANYGCHVIVVESDVNVFDLDEVFHALATRCHPERGITAIKTPTSTLIPYLNRREKEWGYGVKTIFDCTWPREWSKVEKPVYVSFSNNEIYPEGIQEKVIENWEDYGYEKT
;
A
#
# COMPACT_ATOMS: atom_id res chain seq x y z
N MET A 1 12.24 -38.77 12.00
CA MET A 1 11.57 -39.14 13.27
C MET A 1 10.35 -38.22 13.40
N TYR A 2 9.17 -38.74 13.75
CA TYR A 2 7.91 -37.98 13.85
C TYR A 2 7.17 -38.32 15.16
N ARG A 3 6.23 -37.47 15.62
CA ARG A 3 5.40 -37.69 16.82
C ARG A 3 4.36 -38.77 16.59
N ASP A 4 3.90 -39.46 17.64
CA ASP A 4 2.72 -40.32 17.56
C ASP A 4 1.48 -39.51 17.11
N ASN A 5 0.75 -40.03 16.13
CA ASN A 5 -0.33 -39.36 15.39
C ASN A 5 0.07 -37.98 14.81
N PRO A 6 0.96 -37.94 13.80
CA PRO A 6 1.49 -36.68 13.29
C PRO A 6 0.40 -35.87 12.56
N ILE A 7 0.33 -34.57 12.85
CA ILE A 7 -0.44 -33.61 12.06
C ILE A 7 0.50 -33.00 11.03
N LEU A 8 0.23 -33.22 9.74
CA LEU A 8 0.95 -32.59 8.65
C LEU A 8 0.22 -31.31 8.24
N THR A 9 0.84 -30.16 8.45
CA THR A 9 0.34 -28.88 7.95
C THR A 9 0.75 -28.70 6.49
N VAL A 10 -0.18 -28.26 5.65
CA VAL A 10 0.04 -28.01 4.22
C VAL A 10 -0.59 -26.66 3.86
N SER A 11 0.13 -25.88 3.06
CA SER A 11 -0.36 -24.68 2.42
C SER A 11 -0.88 -25.04 1.03
N SER A 12 -2.13 -24.67 0.72
CA SER A 12 -2.72 -24.85 -0.60
C SER A 12 -2.67 -23.54 -1.37
N LEU A 13 -1.51 -23.28 -1.98
CA LEU A 13 -1.24 -22.03 -2.69
C LEU A 13 -2.19 -21.82 -3.88
N GLY A 14 -2.56 -20.57 -4.14
CA GLY A 14 -3.51 -20.26 -5.21
C GLY A 14 -3.65 -18.78 -5.55
N VAL A 15 -4.86 -18.39 -5.93
CA VAL A 15 -5.25 -16.97 -6.00
C VAL A 15 -5.36 -16.47 -4.55
N PRO A 16 -4.80 -15.29 -4.22
CA PRO A 16 -4.91 -14.74 -2.88
C PRO A 16 -6.36 -14.70 -2.37
N VAL A 17 -6.61 -14.86 -1.08
CA VAL A 17 -5.63 -14.85 0.02
C VAL A 17 -5.37 -16.26 0.56
N ASP A 18 -4.11 -16.69 0.54
CA ASP A 18 -3.64 -17.91 1.23
C ASP A 18 -2.76 -17.61 2.46
N ASP A 19 -2.32 -18.65 3.17
CA ASP A 19 -1.51 -18.51 4.38
C ASP A 19 -0.15 -17.87 4.12
N THR A 20 0.41 -18.03 2.93
CA THR A 20 1.66 -17.37 2.53
C THR A 20 1.44 -15.87 2.37
N ASP A 21 0.34 -15.46 1.75
CA ASP A 21 0.01 -14.04 1.55
C ASP A 21 -0.12 -13.32 2.90
N ILE A 22 -0.82 -13.92 3.88
CA ILE A 22 -1.00 -13.34 5.21
C ILE A 22 0.32 -13.22 5.97
N VAL A 23 1.15 -14.27 5.94
CA VAL A 23 2.45 -14.30 6.62
C VAL A 23 3.41 -13.28 6.00
N GLN A 24 3.43 -13.19 4.66
CA GLN A 24 4.24 -12.21 3.95
C GLN A 24 3.74 -10.78 4.22
N ALA A 25 2.44 -10.53 4.05
CA ALA A 25 1.82 -9.23 4.27
C ALA A 25 2.19 -8.64 5.64
N SER A 26 2.04 -9.43 6.70
CA SER A 26 2.37 -8.99 8.07
C SER A 26 3.89 -8.82 8.29
N SER A 27 4.69 -9.82 7.95
CA SER A 27 6.13 -9.81 8.24
C SER A 27 6.87 -8.73 7.44
N PHE A 28 6.59 -8.63 6.14
CA PHE A 28 7.27 -7.70 5.26
C PHE A 28 6.83 -6.25 5.47
N SER A 29 5.57 -6.00 5.82
CA SER A 29 5.13 -4.65 6.20
C SER A 29 5.91 -4.12 7.40
N ILE A 30 6.09 -4.95 8.43
CA ILE A 30 6.84 -4.56 9.65
C ILE A 30 8.31 -4.33 9.34
N ILE A 31 8.96 -5.26 8.61
CA ILE A 31 10.38 -5.11 8.24
C ILE A 31 10.62 -3.81 7.47
N LEU A 32 9.77 -3.50 6.49
CA LEU A 32 9.91 -2.26 5.73
C LEU A 32 9.61 -1.02 6.58
N LYS A 33 8.60 -1.08 7.44
CA LYS A 33 8.27 0.00 8.38
C LYS A 33 9.46 0.33 9.27
N GLU A 34 10.11 -0.67 9.85
CA GLU A 34 11.30 -0.48 10.69
C GLU A 34 12.48 0.07 9.89
N GLU A 35 12.71 -0.42 8.68
CA GLU A 35 13.77 0.05 7.78
C GLU A 35 13.59 1.52 7.36
N LEU A 36 12.36 1.94 7.04
CA LEU A 36 12.07 3.33 6.67
C LEU A 36 12.21 4.25 7.89
N LYS A 37 11.76 3.81 9.07
CA LYS A 37 11.94 4.56 10.33
C LYS A 37 13.42 4.69 10.71
N SER A 38 14.22 3.63 10.56
CA SER A 38 15.65 3.66 10.89
C SER A 38 16.43 4.67 10.02
N LYS A 39 15.95 4.90 8.78
CA LYS A 39 16.47 5.91 7.84
C LYS A 39 15.89 7.31 8.05
N GLY A 40 15.05 7.51 9.05
CA GLY A 40 14.44 8.81 9.37
C GLY A 40 13.36 9.24 8.36
N ILE A 41 12.78 8.30 7.60
CA ILE A 41 11.67 8.61 6.70
C ILE A 41 10.40 8.78 7.55
N PRO A 42 9.66 9.90 7.38
CA PRO A 42 8.47 10.21 8.16
C PRO A 42 7.26 9.40 7.66
N ILE A 43 7.24 8.11 7.98
CA ILE A 43 6.14 7.22 7.60
C ILE A 43 5.07 7.16 8.69
N THR A 44 3.80 7.11 8.29
CA THR A 44 2.69 6.76 9.18
C THR A 44 2.67 5.25 9.38
N ASP A 45 2.44 4.53 8.28
CA ASP A 45 2.33 3.09 8.23
C ASP A 45 2.78 2.51 6.88
N VAL A 46 3.01 1.20 6.88
CA VAL A 46 3.34 0.42 5.68
C VAL A 46 2.41 -0.77 5.65
N HIS A 47 1.84 -1.05 4.49
CA HIS A 47 1.01 -2.21 4.28
C HIS A 47 1.38 -2.88 2.96
N MET A 48 1.45 -4.21 2.98
CA MET A 48 1.61 -5.06 1.81
C MET A 48 0.32 -5.88 1.69
N PRO A 49 -0.63 -5.44 0.84
CA PRO A 49 -1.96 -6.05 0.79
C PRO A 49 -1.88 -7.52 0.35
N PRO A 50 -2.40 -8.47 1.15
CA PRO A 50 -2.38 -9.89 0.79
C PRO A 50 -3.20 -10.16 -0.49
N GLU A 51 -4.26 -9.39 -0.74
CA GLU A 51 -5.12 -9.49 -1.93
C GLU A 51 -4.32 -9.26 -3.24
N LEU A 52 -3.17 -8.59 -3.15
CA LEU A 52 -2.31 -8.25 -4.28
C LEU A 52 -1.08 -9.17 -4.39
N ALA A 53 -1.18 -10.39 -3.85
CA ALA A 53 -0.17 -11.45 -3.95
C ALA A 53 1.25 -11.00 -3.52
N SER A 54 1.34 -10.10 -2.53
CA SER A 54 2.62 -9.53 -2.09
C SER A 54 3.47 -8.92 -3.23
N THR A 55 2.81 -8.35 -4.25
CA THR A 55 3.47 -7.63 -5.35
C THR A 55 3.42 -6.11 -5.20
N THR A 56 2.52 -5.61 -4.35
CA THR A 56 2.30 -4.19 -4.12
C THR A 56 2.61 -3.84 -2.67
N ILE A 57 3.28 -2.72 -2.45
CA ILE A 57 3.59 -2.14 -1.16
C ILE A 57 2.98 -0.75 -1.12
N VAL A 58 2.20 -0.47 -0.10
CA VAL A 58 1.60 0.84 0.18
C VAL A 58 2.35 1.45 1.36
N VAL A 59 2.80 2.69 1.20
CA VAL A 59 3.52 3.44 2.23
C VAL A 59 2.79 4.76 2.46
N GLY A 60 2.35 4.96 3.70
CA GLY A 60 1.79 6.23 4.16
C GLY A 60 2.90 7.15 4.66
N VAL A 61 2.88 8.41 4.26
CA VAL A 61 3.91 9.40 4.63
C VAL A 61 3.29 10.68 5.20
N GLU A 62 4.05 11.34 6.08
CA GLU A 62 3.79 12.73 6.43
C GLU A 62 4.37 13.66 5.35
N ASP A 63 3.65 14.73 5.02
CA ASP A 63 4.03 15.73 4.01
C ASP A 63 5.19 16.61 4.51
N LEU A 64 6.43 16.07 4.49
CA LEU A 64 7.63 16.78 4.96
C LEU A 64 8.49 17.34 3.82
N TYR A 65 8.70 16.59 2.74
CA TYR A 65 9.59 17.00 1.65
C TYR A 65 9.26 16.34 0.31
N GLY A 66 9.58 17.05 -0.78
CA GLY A 66 9.33 16.58 -2.13
C GLY A 66 10.23 15.40 -2.53
N ASN A 67 9.76 14.58 -3.48
CA ASN A 67 10.42 13.35 -3.95
C ASN A 67 10.60 12.27 -2.87
N ILE A 68 9.85 12.34 -1.76
CA ILE A 68 9.81 11.29 -0.74
C ILE A 68 9.42 9.94 -1.35
N ALA A 69 8.46 9.92 -2.29
CA ALA A 69 8.04 8.69 -2.96
C ALA A 69 9.19 8.04 -3.75
N PHE A 70 9.97 8.86 -4.46
CA PHE A 70 11.16 8.39 -5.18
C PHE A 70 12.22 7.81 -4.25
N GLN A 71 12.47 8.48 -3.11
CA GLN A 71 13.42 8.00 -2.10
C GLN A 71 12.97 6.65 -1.49
N ILE A 72 11.69 6.53 -1.14
CA ILE A 72 11.11 5.28 -0.61
C ILE A 72 11.25 4.16 -1.63
N GLY A 73 10.87 4.42 -2.89
CA GLY A 73 10.98 3.42 -3.95
C GLY A 73 12.42 2.96 -4.19
N TYR A 74 13.42 3.84 -4.06
CA TYR A 74 14.83 3.45 -4.12
C TYR A 74 15.25 2.59 -2.92
N ILE A 75 14.81 2.96 -1.70
CA ILE A 75 15.06 2.17 -0.49
C ILE A 75 14.49 0.76 -0.65
N VAL A 76 13.22 0.64 -1.05
CA VAL A 76 12.55 -0.64 -1.32
C VAL A 76 13.28 -1.42 -2.41
N SER A 77 13.70 -0.76 -3.48
CA SER A 77 14.42 -1.39 -4.59
C SER A 77 15.79 -1.94 -4.18
N SER A 78 16.48 -1.27 -3.26
CA SER A 78 17.82 -1.64 -2.79
C SER A 78 17.82 -2.66 -1.63
N HIS A 79 16.69 -2.85 -0.97
CA HIS A 79 16.63 -3.67 0.24
C HIS A 79 16.59 -5.18 -0.10
N PRO A 80 17.46 -6.02 0.50
CA PRO A 80 17.58 -7.44 0.13
C PRO A 80 16.27 -8.24 0.24
N ALA A 81 15.44 -7.95 1.25
CA ALA A 81 14.15 -8.64 1.43
C ALA A 81 13.12 -8.25 0.35
N PHE A 82 13.26 -7.06 -0.25
CA PHE A 82 12.29 -6.50 -1.20
C PHE A 82 12.83 -6.46 -2.62
N ALA A 83 14.12 -6.70 -2.86
CA ALA A 83 14.72 -6.66 -4.19
C ALA A 83 14.01 -7.61 -5.17
N ASN A 84 13.55 -8.77 -4.68
CA ASN A 84 12.88 -9.80 -5.49
C ASN A 84 11.33 -9.73 -5.47
N TYR A 85 10.74 -8.91 -4.61
CA TYR A 85 9.28 -8.78 -4.40
C TYR A 85 8.87 -7.30 -4.52
N GLY A 86 7.61 -6.92 -4.24
CA GLY A 86 7.23 -5.49 -4.20
C GLY A 86 7.50 -4.75 -5.51
N CYS A 87 6.87 -5.22 -6.58
CA CYS A 87 6.91 -4.66 -7.93
C CYS A 87 6.33 -3.25 -7.99
N HIS A 88 5.32 -2.96 -7.17
CA HIS A 88 4.64 -1.68 -7.14
C HIS A 88 4.78 -1.06 -5.75
N VAL A 89 5.21 0.19 -5.70
CA VAL A 89 5.31 0.97 -4.46
C VAL A 89 4.36 2.16 -4.61
N ILE A 90 3.27 2.15 -3.86
CA ILE A 90 2.30 3.23 -3.83
C ILE A 90 2.59 4.07 -2.59
N VAL A 91 2.77 5.37 -2.78
CA VAL A 91 3.06 6.29 -1.68
C VAL A 91 1.90 7.25 -1.54
N VAL A 92 1.25 7.24 -0.38
CA VAL A 92 0.05 8.03 -0.07
C VAL A 92 0.32 8.97 1.10
N GLU A 93 -0.39 10.09 1.16
CA GLU A 93 -0.32 10.99 2.32
C GLU A 93 -1.03 10.40 3.55
N SER A 94 -0.75 10.99 4.73
CA SER A 94 -1.22 10.54 6.03
C SER A 94 -2.74 10.53 6.22
N ASP A 95 -3.51 11.15 5.32
CA ASP A 95 -4.97 11.16 5.33
C ASP A 95 -5.59 9.90 4.72
N VAL A 96 -4.78 9.05 4.07
CA VAL A 96 -5.21 7.79 3.45
C VAL A 96 -4.85 6.62 4.36
N ASN A 97 -5.84 5.79 4.70
CA ASN A 97 -5.60 4.55 5.42
C ASN A 97 -4.94 3.51 4.52
N VAL A 98 -3.66 3.20 4.76
CA VAL A 98 -2.90 2.23 3.95
C VAL A 98 -3.42 0.79 4.02
N PHE A 99 -4.24 0.47 5.03
CA PHE A 99 -4.88 -0.84 5.20
C PHE A 99 -6.23 -0.95 4.48
N ASP A 100 -6.75 0.16 3.94
CA ASP A 100 -7.97 0.20 3.15
C ASP A 100 -7.62 0.34 1.66
N LEU A 101 -7.79 -0.76 0.90
CA LEU A 101 -7.47 -0.77 -0.51
C LEU A 101 -8.35 0.18 -1.33
N ASP A 102 -9.60 0.44 -0.91
CA ASP A 102 -10.49 1.34 -1.63
C ASP A 102 -9.99 2.79 -1.50
N GLU A 103 -9.56 3.19 -0.29
CA GLU A 103 -8.94 4.51 -0.09
C GLU A 103 -7.61 4.64 -0.85
N VAL A 104 -6.78 3.59 -0.84
CA VAL A 104 -5.50 3.58 -1.56
C VAL A 104 -5.70 3.69 -3.07
N PHE A 105 -6.63 2.92 -3.65
CA PHE A 105 -6.92 3.00 -5.08
C PHE A 105 -7.60 4.32 -5.45
N HIS A 106 -8.44 4.87 -4.58
CA HIS A 106 -8.97 6.22 -4.77
C HIS A 106 -7.83 7.26 -4.81
N ALA A 107 -6.86 7.20 -3.89
CA ALA A 107 -5.70 8.08 -3.91
C ALA A 107 -4.84 7.87 -5.17
N LEU A 108 -4.61 6.63 -5.59
CA LEU A 108 -3.90 6.30 -6.83
C LEU A 108 -4.60 6.93 -8.06
N ALA A 109 -5.93 6.81 -8.15
CA ALA A 109 -6.68 7.31 -9.29
C ALA A 109 -6.80 8.85 -9.32
N THR A 110 -6.86 9.49 -8.16
CA THR A 110 -7.16 10.93 -8.04
C THR A 110 -5.93 11.80 -7.84
N ARG A 111 -4.83 11.26 -7.28
CA ARG A 111 -3.64 12.03 -6.93
C ARG A 111 -2.41 11.64 -7.75
N CYS A 112 -2.30 10.39 -8.20
CA CYS A 112 -1.14 9.97 -8.98
C CYS A 112 -1.19 10.55 -10.40
N HIS A 113 -0.30 11.51 -10.67
CA HIS A 113 -0.23 12.10 -12.00
C HIS A 113 0.31 11.08 -13.01
N PRO A 114 -0.38 10.80 -14.14
CA PRO A 114 0.01 9.74 -15.08
C PRO A 114 1.43 9.85 -15.65
N GLU A 115 1.93 11.07 -15.86
CA GLU A 115 3.30 11.31 -16.35
C GLU A 115 4.34 11.42 -15.22
N ARG A 116 4.22 12.44 -14.35
CA ARG A 116 5.24 12.74 -13.31
C ARG A 116 5.12 11.93 -12.02
N GLY A 117 3.95 11.33 -11.76
CA GLY A 117 3.69 10.55 -10.55
C GLY A 117 4.12 9.09 -10.68
N ILE A 118 4.50 8.64 -11.88
CA ILE A 118 4.89 7.25 -12.14
C ILE A 118 6.38 7.20 -12.46
N THR A 119 7.14 6.46 -11.64
CA THR A 119 8.56 6.20 -11.91
C THR A 119 8.83 4.72 -12.03
N ALA A 120 9.40 4.31 -13.15
CA ALA A 120 9.83 2.94 -13.41
C ALA A 120 11.35 2.81 -13.21
N ILE A 121 11.77 1.92 -12.31
CA ILE A 121 13.18 1.61 -12.02
C ILE A 121 13.47 0.19 -12.46
N LYS A 122 14.48 0.01 -13.32
CA LYS A 122 14.95 -1.33 -13.68
C LYS A 122 15.71 -1.94 -12.52
N THR A 123 15.29 -3.11 -12.06
CA THR A 123 15.92 -3.81 -10.93
C THR A 123 16.05 -5.30 -11.23
N PRO A 124 16.94 -6.01 -10.52
CA PRO A 124 16.79 -7.45 -10.38
C PRO A 124 15.39 -7.78 -9.84
N THR A 125 14.86 -8.94 -10.19
CA THR A 125 13.55 -9.38 -9.68
C THR A 125 13.43 -10.91 -9.73
N SER A 126 12.42 -11.45 -9.04
CA SER A 126 12.10 -12.87 -9.09
C SER A 126 11.57 -13.29 -10.46
N THR A 127 12.01 -14.44 -10.96
CA THR A 127 11.47 -15.03 -12.20
C THR A 127 10.02 -15.51 -12.04
N LEU A 128 9.50 -15.55 -10.81
CA LEU A 128 8.13 -15.90 -10.47
C LEU A 128 7.11 -14.80 -10.79
N ILE A 129 7.56 -13.56 -11.05
CA ILE A 129 6.65 -12.45 -11.37
C ILE A 129 5.94 -12.74 -12.71
N PRO A 130 4.59 -12.73 -12.74
CA PRO A 130 3.83 -13.29 -13.85
C PRO A 130 3.92 -12.49 -15.14
N TYR A 131 4.01 -11.16 -15.06
CA TYR A 131 4.02 -10.27 -16.23
C TYR A 131 5.38 -10.21 -16.94
N LEU A 132 6.44 -10.81 -16.38
CA LEU A 132 7.76 -10.80 -17.01
C LEU A 132 7.79 -11.65 -18.28
N ASN A 133 8.40 -11.10 -19.33
CA ASN A 133 8.65 -11.82 -20.57
C ASN A 133 9.80 -12.84 -20.42
N ARG A 134 10.01 -13.67 -21.45
CA ARG A 134 11.03 -14.73 -21.43
C ARG A 134 12.45 -14.19 -21.18
N ARG A 135 12.82 -13.08 -21.80
CA ARG A 135 14.16 -12.49 -21.68
C ARG A 135 14.39 -11.89 -20.29
N GLU A 136 13.37 -11.26 -19.73
CA GLU A 136 13.39 -10.75 -18.35
C GLU A 136 13.61 -11.89 -17.35
N LYS A 137 12.90 -13.00 -17.52
CA LYS A 137 13.07 -14.21 -16.68
C LYS A 137 14.44 -14.86 -16.86
N GLU A 138 14.92 -14.99 -18.09
CA GLU A 138 16.24 -15.57 -18.38
C GLU A 138 17.39 -14.76 -17.77
N TRP A 139 17.27 -13.43 -17.76
CA TRP A 139 18.34 -12.52 -17.32
C TRP A 139 18.14 -12.03 -15.87
N GLY A 140 17.02 -12.35 -15.24
CA GLY A 140 16.73 -12.01 -13.84
C GLY A 140 16.54 -10.52 -13.58
N TYR A 141 16.04 -9.76 -14.55
CA TYR A 141 15.71 -8.33 -14.38
C TYR A 141 14.25 -8.05 -14.70
N GLY A 142 13.72 -7.01 -14.08
CA GLY A 142 12.39 -6.50 -14.33
C GLY A 142 12.32 -5.01 -13.99
N VAL A 143 11.15 -4.58 -13.55
CA VAL A 143 10.87 -3.19 -13.24
C VAL A 143 10.11 -3.10 -11.92
N LYS A 144 10.54 -2.17 -11.06
CA LYS A 144 9.73 -1.67 -9.96
C LYS A 144 9.10 -0.34 -10.36
N THR A 145 7.83 -0.18 -10.06
CA THR A 145 7.07 1.03 -10.35
C THR A 145 6.74 1.74 -9.06
N ILE A 146 7.00 3.03 -9.01
CA ILE A 146 6.67 3.92 -7.90
C ILE A 146 5.50 4.77 -8.35
N PHE A 147 4.43 4.78 -7.57
CA PHE A 147 3.27 5.62 -7.75
C PHE A 147 3.27 6.67 -6.63
N ASP A 148 3.65 7.88 -6.98
CA ASP A 148 3.59 9.05 -6.11
C ASP A 148 2.16 9.60 -6.11
N CYS A 149 1.46 9.40 -4.99
CA CYS A 149 0.10 9.89 -4.76
C CYS A 149 0.06 11.02 -3.73
N THR A 150 1.19 11.68 -3.44
CA THR A 150 1.20 12.85 -2.55
C THR A 150 0.77 14.11 -3.31
N TRP A 151 0.25 15.10 -2.60
CA TRP A 151 -0.09 16.37 -3.20
C TRP A 151 1.18 17.13 -3.62
N PRO A 152 1.08 18.02 -4.62
CA PRO A 152 2.16 18.96 -4.92
C PRO A 152 2.47 19.81 -3.68
N ARG A 153 3.76 19.90 -3.33
CA ARG A 153 4.20 20.56 -2.09
C ARG A 153 3.91 22.06 -2.07
N GLU A 154 3.87 22.68 -3.26
CA GLU A 154 3.52 24.08 -3.42
C GLU A 154 2.06 24.37 -3.09
N TRP A 155 1.18 23.36 -3.02
CA TRP A 155 -0.22 23.55 -2.68
C TRP A 155 -0.38 23.80 -1.18
N SER A 156 -1.00 24.93 -0.87
CA SER A 156 -1.52 25.23 0.45
C SER A 156 -2.70 24.32 0.80
N LYS A 157 -3.08 24.28 2.08
CA LYS A 157 -4.25 23.52 2.54
C LYS A 157 -5.55 23.89 1.82
N VAL A 158 -5.67 25.12 1.34
CA VAL A 158 -6.88 25.61 0.64
C VAL A 158 -6.91 25.13 -0.82
N GLU A 159 -5.75 24.84 -1.40
CA GLU A 159 -5.63 24.31 -2.77
C GLU A 159 -5.82 22.80 -2.83
N LYS A 160 -5.49 22.08 -1.74
CA LYS A 160 -5.79 20.65 -1.62
C LYS A 160 -7.31 20.45 -1.60
N PRO A 161 -7.89 19.65 -2.53
CA PRO A 161 -9.31 19.34 -2.52
C PRO A 161 -9.73 18.71 -1.19
N VAL A 162 -10.84 19.20 -0.63
CA VAL A 162 -11.42 18.62 0.59
C VAL A 162 -11.92 17.22 0.27
N TYR A 163 -11.57 16.25 1.13
CA TYR A 163 -12.06 14.88 0.99
C TYR A 163 -13.55 14.82 1.32
N VAL A 164 -14.40 14.64 0.30
CA VAL A 164 -15.85 14.65 0.47
C VAL A 164 -16.32 13.27 0.92
N SER A 165 -16.35 13.06 2.23
CA SER A 165 -16.78 11.83 2.90
C SER A 165 -17.72 12.15 4.06
N PHE A 166 -18.58 11.20 4.41
CA PHE A 166 -19.40 11.27 5.63
C PHE A 166 -18.56 11.44 6.90
N SER A 167 -17.36 10.85 6.92
CA SER A 167 -16.41 10.94 8.04
C SER A 167 -15.68 12.29 8.14
N ASN A 168 -15.83 13.19 7.15
CA ASN A 168 -15.17 14.48 7.17
C ASN A 168 -16.03 15.54 7.88
N ASN A 169 -15.57 15.98 9.05
CA ASN A 169 -16.20 17.01 9.88
C ASN A 169 -16.36 18.38 9.18
N GLU A 170 -15.55 18.68 8.17
CA GLU A 170 -15.67 19.93 7.39
C GLU A 170 -16.89 19.89 6.44
N ILE A 171 -17.34 18.71 6.04
CA ILE A 171 -18.48 18.51 5.11
C ILE A 171 -19.75 18.17 5.89
N TYR A 172 -19.67 17.22 6.83
CA TYR A 172 -20.76 16.81 7.69
C TYR A 172 -20.35 17.03 9.15
N PRO A 173 -20.92 18.01 9.87
CA PRO A 173 -20.59 18.25 11.27
C PRO A 173 -20.87 17.03 12.16
N GLU A 174 -20.12 16.86 13.25
CA GLU A 174 -20.25 15.71 14.17
C GLU A 174 -21.69 15.47 14.63
N GLY A 175 -22.41 16.52 15.03
CA GLY A 175 -23.81 16.38 15.46
C GLY A 175 -24.77 15.90 14.36
N ILE A 176 -24.43 16.09 13.07
CA ILE A 176 -25.17 15.49 11.95
C ILE A 176 -24.76 14.03 11.76
N GLN A 177 -23.47 13.73 11.86
CA GLN A 177 -22.98 12.35 11.75
C GLN A 177 -23.60 11.47 12.84
N GLU A 178 -23.51 11.89 14.10
CA GLU A 178 -24.10 11.20 15.26
C GLU A 178 -25.59 11.00 15.07
N LYS A 179 -26.33 12.06 14.70
CA LYS A 179 -27.75 11.97 14.44
C LYS A 179 -28.08 10.93 13.36
N VAL A 180 -27.34 10.89 12.26
CA VAL A 180 -27.59 9.92 11.18
C VAL A 180 -27.30 8.50 11.64
N ILE A 181 -26.21 8.29 12.40
CA ILE A 181 -25.82 6.98 12.95
C ILE A 181 -26.86 6.48 13.98
N GLU A 182 -27.32 7.37 14.87
CA GLU A 182 -28.33 7.04 15.90
C GLU A 182 -29.67 6.62 15.29
N ASN A 183 -30.10 7.29 14.22
CA ASN A 183 -31.38 7.03 13.56
C ASN A 183 -31.26 6.04 12.37
N TRP A 184 -30.12 5.36 12.19
CA TRP A 184 -29.85 4.53 11.01
C TRP A 184 -30.90 3.42 10.82
N GLU A 185 -31.25 2.72 11.90
CA GLU A 185 -32.28 1.67 11.89
C GLU A 185 -33.69 2.26 11.73
N ASP A 186 -33.95 3.44 12.28
CA ASP A 186 -35.24 4.14 12.13
C ASP A 186 -35.48 4.61 10.68
N TYR A 187 -34.41 4.83 9.91
CA TYR A 187 -34.48 5.10 8.47
C TYR A 187 -34.69 3.83 7.63
N GLY A 188 -34.67 2.65 8.26
CA GLY A 188 -34.89 1.36 7.60
C GLY A 188 -33.61 0.71 7.06
N TYR A 189 -32.43 1.14 7.49
CA TYR A 189 -31.16 0.50 7.16
C TYR A 189 -30.76 -0.50 8.25
N GLU A 190 -30.13 -1.62 7.85
CA GLU A 190 -29.54 -2.56 8.80
C GLU A 190 -28.22 -2.01 9.35
N LYS A 191 -27.96 -2.23 10.65
CA LYS A 191 -26.62 -2.02 11.23
C LYS A 191 -25.68 -3.12 10.73
N THR A 192 -24.76 -2.74 9.85
CA THR A 192 -23.58 -3.52 9.47
C THR A 192 -22.43 -3.33 10.44
#